data_AF-A0A7T8K9I0-F1
#
_entry.id   AF-A0A7T8K9I0-F1
#
_cell.length_a   1.000
_cell.length_b   1.000
_cell.length_c   1.000
_cell.angle_alpha   90.00
_cell.angle_beta   90.00
_cell.angle_gamma   90.00
#
_symmetry.space_group_name_H-M   'P 1'
#
loop_
_entity.id
_entity.type
_entity.pdbx_description
1 polymer ?
#
loop_
_entity_poly.entity_id
_entity_poly.type
_entity_poly.pdbx_seq_one_letter_code
_entity_poly.pdbx_strand_id
1 'polypeptide(L)' 'TSSGPSVASKKSQSRRNAWGNLSYADLITQAINSAPEKRLTLSQVYEWMVQNIPYFKDKGDSNSSAGWK' A
#
# COMPACT_ATOMS: atom_id res chain seq x y z
N THR A 1 45.07 0.47 20.31
CA THR A 1 44.32 0.25 19.05
C THR A 1 42.93 0.83 19.24
N SER A 2 42.46 1.65 18.30
CA SER A 2 41.15 2.33 18.41
C SER A 2 40.04 1.39 17.93
N SER A 3 39.03 1.12 18.75
CA SER A 3 37.82 0.42 18.35
C SER A 3 36.65 1.39 18.44
N GLY A 4 36.20 1.87 17.27
CA GLY A 4 35.01 2.73 17.15
C GLY A 4 33.71 1.91 17.21
N PRO A 5 32.60 2.49 17.71
CA PRO A 5 31.32 1.80 17.79
C PRO A 5 30.65 1.67 16.42
N SER A 6 30.18 0.46 16.10
CA SER A 6 29.41 0.12 14.91
C SER A 6 28.02 0.75 14.97
N VAL A 7 27.79 1.80 14.18
CA VAL A 7 26.49 2.44 13.98
C VAL A 7 25.84 1.97 12.67
N ALA A 8 25.16 0.83 12.69
CA ALA A 8 24.25 0.38 11.63
C ALA A 8 23.41 -0.77 12.22
N SER A 9 22.08 -0.78 12.25
CA SER A 9 21.10 -0.13 11.41
C SER A 9 19.82 0.00 12.24
N LYS A 10 19.18 1.17 12.23
CA LYS A 10 17.79 1.30 12.69
C LYS A 10 16.94 0.36 11.84
N LYS A 11 16.63 -0.84 12.35
CA LYS A 11 15.52 -1.66 11.89
C LYS A 11 14.26 -0.83 12.16
N SER A 12 13.95 0.06 11.21
CA SER A 12 12.64 0.69 11.13
C SER A 12 11.67 -0.48 11.04
N GLN A 13 11.03 -0.72 12.17
CA GLN A 13 10.02 -1.75 12.36
C GLN A 13 8.85 -1.34 11.48
N SER A 14 9.00 -1.63 10.18
CA SER A 14 8.00 -1.41 9.16
C SER A 14 6.80 -2.20 9.63
N ARG A 15 5.81 -1.49 10.18
CA ARG A 15 4.48 -2.02 10.42
C ARG A 15 4.02 -2.46 9.04
N ARG A 16 4.24 -3.73 8.73
CA ARG A 16 3.81 -4.34 7.48
C ARG A 16 2.30 -4.34 7.57
N ASN A 17 1.68 -3.53 6.74
CA ASN A 17 0.25 -3.52 6.56
C ASN A 17 -0.14 -4.91 6.04
N ALA A 18 -1.40 -5.28 6.17
CA ALA A 18 -1.84 -6.61 5.72
C ALA A 18 -1.63 -6.82 4.20
N TRP A 19 -1.50 -5.73 3.44
CA TRP A 19 -1.17 -5.70 2.01
C TRP A 19 0.33 -5.47 1.70
N GLY A 20 1.19 -5.37 2.72
CA GLY A 20 2.63 -5.18 2.56
C GLY A 20 3.17 -3.89 3.19
N ASN A 21 4.34 -3.46 2.73
CA ASN A 21 5.10 -2.35 3.31
C ASN A 21 4.73 -0.97 2.74
N LEU A 22 3.79 -0.92 1.79
CA LEU A 22 3.38 0.31 1.10
C LEU A 22 2.32 1.05 1.90
N SER A 23 2.46 2.36 2.02
CA SER A 23 1.45 3.21 2.65
C SER A 23 0.22 3.33 1.74
N TYR A 24 -0.92 3.69 2.30
CA TYR A 24 -2.14 3.91 1.50
C TYR A 24 -1.94 5.00 0.44
N ALA A 25 -1.18 6.06 0.76
CA ALA A 25 -0.78 7.09 -0.21
C ALA A 25 0.02 6.53 -1.39
N ASP A 26 0.93 5.57 -1.14
CA ASP A 26 1.73 4.92 -2.19
C ASP A 26 0.84 4.07 -3.11
N LEU A 27 -0.17 3.41 -2.54
CA LEU A 27 -1.14 2.62 -3.30
C LEU A 27 -2.00 3.52 -4.20
N ILE A 28 -2.53 4.62 -3.68
CA ILE A 28 -3.30 5.59 -4.47
C ILE A 28 -2.41 6.18 -5.58
N THR A 29 -1.17 6.53 -5.24
CA THR A 29 -0.22 7.09 -6.21
C THR A 29 0.07 6.10 -7.34
N GLN A 30 0.21 4.81 -7.04
CA GLN A 30 0.37 3.78 -8.06
C GLN A 30 -0.90 3.61 -8.91
N ALA A 31 -2.09 3.61 -8.29
CA ALA A 31 -3.35 3.55 -9.01
C ALA A 31 -3.48 4.70 -10.02
N ILE A 32 -3.29 5.94 -9.58
CA ILE A 32 -3.33 7.13 -10.44
C ILE A 32 -2.26 7.05 -11.53
N ASN A 33 -1.06 6.59 -11.19
CA ASN A 33 0.02 6.45 -12.17
C ASN A 33 -0.23 5.37 -13.22
N SER A 34 -1.03 4.36 -12.92
CA SER A 34 -1.42 3.33 -13.89
C SER A 34 -2.38 3.86 -14.96
N ALA A 35 -3.13 4.93 -14.67
CA ALA A 35 -4.06 5.53 -15.61
C ALA A 35 -3.33 6.44 -16.61
N PRO A 36 -3.70 6.41 -17.91
CA PRO A 36 -3.08 7.25 -18.94
C PRO A 36 -3.28 8.75 -18.66
N GLU A 37 -4.41 9.12 -18.07
CA GLU A 37 -4.76 10.51 -17.75
C GLU A 37 -4.22 10.99 -16.40
N LYS A 38 -3.50 10.13 -15.66
CA LYS A 38 -3.02 10.42 -14.30
C LYS A 38 -4.12 10.97 -13.38
N ARG A 39 -5.36 10.48 -13.59
CA ARG A 39 -6.55 10.79 -12.82
C ARG A 39 -7.42 9.54 -12.73
N LEU A 40 -7.90 9.26 -11.53
CA LEU A 40 -8.88 8.23 -11.25
C LEU A 40 -9.90 8.78 -10.26
N THR A 41 -11.15 8.37 -10.41
CA THR A 41 -12.18 8.60 -9.39
C THR A 41 -11.94 7.71 -8.17
N LEU A 42 -12.56 8.04 -7.03
CA LEU A 42 -12.49 7.22 -5.82
C LEU A 42 -12.89 5.76 -6.09
N SER A 43 -13.97 5.54 -6.84
CA SER A 43 -14.44 4.22 -7.24
C SER A 43 -13.37 3.43 -8.00
N GLN A 44 -12.73 4.05 -8.99
CA GLN A 44 -11.69 3.40 -9.78
C GLN A 44 -10.43 3.09 -8.97
N VAL A 45 -10.09 3.92 -7.97
CA VAL A 45 -8.99 3.62 -7.05
C VAL A 45 -9.31 2.35 -6.24
N TYR A 46 -10.54 2.19 -5.75
CA TYR A 46 -10.95 0.95 -5.06
C TYR A 46 -10.87 -0.26 -6.00
N GLU A 47 -11.37 -0.15 -7.23
CA GLU A 47 -11.30 -1.22 -8.22
C GLU A 47 -9.84 -1.61 -8.52
N TRP A 48 -8.96 -0.62 -8.71
CA TRP A 48 -7.54 -0.86 -8.93
C TRP A 48 -6.91 -1.59 -7.74
N MET A 49 -7.23 -1.19 -6.50
CA MET A 49 -6.70 -1.87 -5.31
C MET A 49 -7.17 -3.32 -5.22
N VAL A 50 -8.45 -3.62 -5.50
CA VAL A 50 -8.96 -5.00 -5.50
C VAL A 50 -8.30 -5.85 -6.60
N GLN A 51 -8.06 -5.27 -7.77
CA GLN A 51 -7.45 -5.98 -8.90
C GLN A 51 -5.95 -6.22 -8.71
N ASN A 52 -5.21 -5.24 -8.16
CA ASN A 52 -3.75 -5.25 -8.10
C ASN A 52 -3.20 -5.73 -6.75
N ILE A 53 -3.96 -5.62 -5.67
CA ILE A 53 -3.50 -5.97 -4.32
C ILE A 53 -4.18 -7.27 -3.85
N PRO A 54 -3.45 -8.38 -3.69
CA PRO A 54 -4.02 -9.68 -3.34
C PRO A 54 -4.89 -9.65 -2.07
N TYR A 55 -4.51 -8.84 -1.09
CA TYR A 55 -5.23 -8.67 0.17
C TYR A 55 -6.67 -8.12 -0.03
N PHE A 56 -6.89 -7.29 -1.04
CA PHE A 56 -8.19 -6.69 -1.32
C PHE A 56 -9.00 -7.47 -2.38
N LYS A 57 -8.38 -8.41 -3.09
CA LYS A 57 -9.01 -9.21 -4.15
C LYS A 57 -10.24 -9.98 -3.70
N ASP A 58 -10.19 -10.52 -2.48
CA ASP A 58 -11.31 -11.25 -1.85
C ASP A 58 -12.30 -10.30 -1.12
N LYS A 59 -11.93 -9.02 -0.93
CA LYS A 59 -12.72 -8.01 -0.20
C LYS A 59 -13.51 -7.06 -1.10
N GLY A 60 -13.50 -7.31 -2.42
CA GLY A 60 -14.22 -6.51 -3.42
C GLY A 60 -15.72 -6.80 -3.49
N ASP A 61 -16.13 -8.02 -3.16
CA ASP A 61 -17.51 -8.51 -3.37
C ASP A 61 -18.42 -8.42 -2.13
N SER A 62 -17.87 -8.16 -0.94
CA SER A 62 -18.62 -8.31 0.30
C SER A 62 -18.96 -6.96 0.95
N ASN A 63 -20.17 -6.83 1.48
CA ASN A 63 -20.70 -5.73 2.31
C ASN A 63 -19.81 -5.37 3.55
N SER A 64 -18.66 -6.04 3.71
CA SER A 64 -17.59 -5.79 4.67
C SER A 64 -16.50 -4.81 4.20
N SER A 65 -16.59 -4.23 2.98
CA SER A 65 -15.59 -3.25 2.53
C SER A 65 -15.63 -1.92 3.30
N ALA A 66 -16.63 -1.69 4.16
CA ALA A 66 -16.81 -0.48 4.94
C ALA A 66 -15.70 -0.17 5.96
N GLY A 67 -14.84 -1.15 6.29
CA GLY A 67 -13.74 -0.96 7.25
C GLY A 67 -12.42 -0.49 6.65
N TRP A 68 -12.28 -0.51 5.31
CA TRP A 68 -11.03 -0.15 4.62
C TRP A 68 -11.22 0.79 3.43
N LYS A 69 -12.44 0.86 2.87
CA LYS A 69 -12.79 1.85 1.86
C LYS A 69 -12.97 3.23 2.47
#